data_AF-A0A367QIK2-F1
#
_entry.id   AF-A0A367QIK2-F1
#
_cell.length_a   1.000
_cell.length_b   1.000
_cell.length_c   1.000
_cell.angle_alpha   90.00
_cell.angle_beta   90.00
_cell.angle_gamma   90.00
#
_symmetry.space_group_name_H-M   'P 1'
#
loop_
_entity.id
_entity.type
_entity.pdbx_description
1 polymer ?
#
loop_
_entity_poly.entity_id
_entity_poly.type
_entity_poly.pdbx_seq_one_letter_code
_entity_poly.pdbx_strand_id
1 'polypeptide(L)'
;MSKKSLPTKPSQAKAKLGDQIRNIADRLKHETEVQIKATSRILGAAAQISENHDRLINEVVEMVEEDLNRQADISQRQSYTVEALKKQYKTLKDAKAHFNLKANSWEALVNQLNTLSLQSPIGEDSPQPSQNLNGKQVNNHTEFERLAVFLEPDVAQMFPTSEAVNEALRFLIRVASKNLSL
;
A
#
# COMPACT_ATOMS: atom_id res chain seq x y z
N MET A 1 17.37 96.80 -2.20
CA MET A 1 18.15 95.57 -2.49
C MET A 1 17.69 94.48 -1.53
N SER A 2 16.70 93.66 -1.92
CA SER A 2 16.17 92.59 -1.06
C SER A 2 16.12 91.31 -1.88
N LYS A 3 17.10 90.41 -1.69
CA LYS A 3 17.03 89.06 -2.25
C LYS A 3 16.52 88.12 -1.18
N LYS A 4 15.28 87.65 -1.40
CA LYS A 4 14.58 86.63 -0.62
C LYS A 4 15.09 85.24 -1.02
N SER A 5 15.25 84.39 -0.04
CA SER A 5 15.84 83.04 -0.09
C SER A 5 15.03 82.04 -0.92
N LEU A 6 15.70 81.02 -1.47
CA LEU A 6 15.13 79.75 -1.88
C LEU A 6 15.89 78.61 -1.18
N PRO A 7 15.23 77.76 -0.38
CA PRO A 7 15.84 76.54 0.13
C PRO A 7 15.67 75.40 -0.88
N THR A 8 16.76 74.92 -1.45
CA THR A 8 16.77 73.68 -2.25
C THR A 8 16.81 72.47 -1.31
N LYS A 9 15.73 71.68 -1.26
CA LYS A 9 15.72 70.33 -0.68
C LYS A 9 15.71 69.29 -1.81
N PRO A 10 16.83 68.62 -2.12
CA PRO A 10 16.82 67.45 -2.97
C PRO A 10 17.36 66.24 -2.21
N SER A 11 16.56 65.55 -1.37
CA SER A 11 16.89 64.18 -0.90
C SER A 11 15.78 63.58 -0.02
N GLN A 12 14.67 63.14 -0.60
CA GLN A 12 13.70 62.28 0.13
C GLN A 12 13.17 61.10 -0.70
N ALA A 13 13.17 61.22 -2.04
CA ALA A 13 12.71 60.15 -2.91
C ALA A 13 13.68 58.95 -3.00
N LYS A 14 15.00 59.20 -3.03
CA LYS A 14 16.02 58.12 -3.09
C LYS A 14 16.14 57.33 -1.77
N ALA A 15 15.94 57.99 -0.64
CA ALA A 15 15.92 57.33 0.67
C ALA A 15 14.80 56.28 0.75
N LYS A 16 13.60 56.60 0.24
CA LYS A 16 12.46 55.68 0.24
C LYS A 16 12.61 54.45 -0.67
N LEU A 17 13.28 54.59 -1.82
CA LEU A 17 13.45 53.47 -2.75
C LEU A 17 14.42 52.40 -2.20
N GLY A 18 15.50 52.83 -1.55
CA GLY A 18 16.45 51.91 -0.92
C GLY A 18 15.80 51.07 0.18
N ASP A 19 14.94 51.69 0.99
CA ASP A 19 14.19 50.99 2.05
C ASP A 19 13.17 50.00 1.47
N GLN A 20 12.50 50.36 0.36
CA GLN A 20 11.61 49.44 -0.36
C GLN A 20 12.35 48.24 -0.93
N ILE A 21 13.51 48.45 -1.56
CA ILE A 21 14.33 47.36 -2.09
C ILE A 21 14.80 46.43 -0.96
N ARG A 22 15.20 46.99 0.18
CA ARG A 22 15.63 46.21 1.35
C ARG A 22 14.47 45.38 1.93
N ASN A 23 13.28 45.98 2.06
CA ASN A 23 12.09 45.27 2.53
C ASN A 23 11.68 44.13 1.58
N ILE A 24 11.73 44.36 0.26
CA ILE A 24 11.47 43.31 -0.74
C ILE A 24 12.49 42.19 -0.62
N ALA A 25 13.77 42.50 -0.44
CA ALA A 25 14.83 41.50 -0.27
C ALA A 25 14.64 40.68 1.02
N ASP A 26 14.31 41.34 2.14
CA ASP A 26 14.06 40.67 3.42
C ASP A 26 12.85 39.73 3.32
N ARG A 27 11.78 40.18 2.65
CA ARG A 27 10.60 39.36 2.40
C ARG A 27 10.91 38.15 1.52
N LEU A 28 11.60 38.34 0.39
CA LEU A 28 12.00 37.25 -0.50
C LEU A 28 12.87 36.22 0.21
N LYS A 29 13.81 36.69 1.06
CA LYS A 29 14.65 35.82 1.87
C LYS A 29 13.80 34.98 2.83
N HIS A 30 12.87 35.61 3.54
CA HIS A 30 11.99 34.90 4.47
C HIS A 30 11.10 33.86 3.76
N GLU A 31 10.48 34.23 2.63
CA GLU A 31 9.67 33.31 1.83
C GLU A 31 10.49 32.11 1.34
N THR A 32 11.75 32.35 0.93
CA THR A 32 12.66 31.28 0.50
C THR A 32 13.02 30.35 1.66
N GLU A 33 13.30 30.89 2.86
CA GLU A 33 13.58 30.08 4.05
C GLU A 33 12.38 29.19 4.43
N VAL A 34 11.16 29.74 4.35
CA VAL A 34 9.93 28.97 4.58
C VAL A 34 9.76 27.87 3.53
N GLN A 35 9.99 28.17 2.25
CA GLN A 35 9.90 27.18 1.17
C GLN A 35 10.95 26.07 1.32
N ILE A 36 12.20 26.40 1.65
CA ILE A 36 13.25 25.41 1.89
C ILE A 36 12.84 24.47 3.04
N LYS A 37 12.29 25.03 4.12
CA LYS A 37 11.82 24.25 5.28
C LYS A 37 10.61 23.37 4.93
N ALA A 38 9.65 23.88 4.17
CA ALA A 38 8.51 23.09 3.72
C ALA A 38 8.96 21.95 2.79
N THR A 39 9.87 22.24 1.87
CA THR A 39 10.39 21.25 0.92
C THR A 39 11.20 20.16 1.62
N SER A 40 12.04 20.51 2.59
CA SER A 40 12.80 19.50 3.35
C SER A 40 11.91 18.57 4.17
N ARG A 41 10.82 19.11 4.75
CA ARG A 41 9.81 18.31 5.45
C ARG A 41 9.05 17.38 4.50
N ILE A 42 8.65 17.87 3.32
CA ILE A 42 8.02 17.05 2.28
C ILE A 42 8.97 15.93 1.84
N LEU A 43 10.26 16.23 1.64
CA LEU A 43 11.27 15.23 1.27
C LEU A 43 11.46 14.17 2.37
N GLY A 44 11.48 14.59 3.64
CA GLY A 44 11.55 13.67 4.77
C GLY A 44 10.33 12.74 4.85
N ALA A 45 9.13 13.28 4.69
CA ALA A 45 7.91 12.48 4.64
C ALA A 45 7.89 11.53 3.44
N ALA A 46 8.34 11.99 2.26
CA ALA A 46 8.45 11.14 1.08
C ALA A 46 9.46 10.00 1.27
N ALA A 47 10.59 10.25 1.94
CA ALA A 47 11.56 9.21 2.28
C ALA A 47 10.94 8.16 3.21
N GLN A 48 10.19 8.59 4.23
CA GLN A 48 9.48 7.68 5.13
C GLN A 48 8.40 6.86 4.40
N ILE A 49 7.66 7.48 3.48
CA ILE A 49 6.68 6.79 2.64
C ILE A 49 7.36 5.72 1.77
N SER A 50 8.51 6.04 1.17
CA SER A 50 9.29 5.06 0.40
C SER A 50 9.70 3.87 1.25
N GLU A 51 10.23 4.13 2.46
CA GLU A 51 10.61 3.06 3.38
C GLU A 51 9.40 2.20 3.79
N ASN A 52 8.26 2.81 4.04
CA ASN A 52 7.02 2.09 4.33
C ASN A 52 6.55 1.24 3.14
N HIS A 53 6.67 1.76 1.92
CA HIS A 53 6.33 1.01 0.71
C HIS A 53 7.26 -0.20 0.52
N ASP A 54 8.57 -0.05 0.73
CA ASP A 54 9.51 -1.17 0.63
C ASP A 54 9.19 -2.26 1.66
N ARG A 55 8.80 -1.87 2.89
CA ARG A 55 8.36 -2.82 3.92
C ARG A 55 7.06 -3.54 3.53
N LEU A 56 6.06 -2.79 3.06
CA LEU A 56 4.79 -3.37 2.62
C LEU A 56 4.97 -4.33 1.45
N ILE A 57 5.85 -4.00 0.50
CA ILE A 57 6.20 -4.90 -0.60
C ILE A 57 6.76 -6.21 -0.05
N ASN A 58 7.74 -6.15 0.86
CA ASN A 58 8.35 -7.35 1.44
C ASN A 58 7.33 -8.19 2.22
N GLU A 59 6.50 -7.56 3.05
CA GLU A 59 5.50 -8.27 3.85
C GLU A 59 4.42 -8.93 2.98
N VAL A 60 3.94 -8.23 1.94
CA VAL A 60 2.99 -8.81 0.99
C VAL A 60 3.63 -9.95 0.21
N VAL A 61 4.91 -9.83 -0.17
CA VAL A 61 5.64 -10.93 -0.82
C VAL A 61 5.73 -12.14 0.11
N GLU A 62 6.09 -11.95 1.38
CA GLU A 62 6.16 -13.03 2.37
C GLU A 62 4.79 -13.69 2.56
N MET A 63 3.72 -12.91 2.74
CA MET A 63 2.36 -13.46 2.90
C MET A 63 1.88 -14.22 1.65
N VAL A 64 2.13 -13.69 0.45
CA VAL A 64 1.75 -14.36 -0.80
C VAL A 64 2.57 -15.63 -1.00
N GLU A 65 3.86 -15.60 -0.70
CA GLU A 65 4.73 -16.78 -0.79
C GLU A 65 4.31 -17.85 0.23
N GLU A 66 3.96 -17.46 1.46
CA GLU A 66 3.38 -18.36 2.45
C GLU A 66 2.06 -18.97 1.98
N ASP A 67 1.16 -18.18 1.40
CA ASP A 67 -0.13 -18.67 0.87
C ASP A 67 0.06 -19.63 -0.31
N LEU A 68 0.99 -19.33 -1.22
CA LEU A 68 1.34 -20.22 -2.32
C LEU A 68 1.95 -21.53 -1.82
N ASN A 69 2.86 -21.47 -0.85
CA ASN A 69 3.45 -22.66 -0.23
C ASN A 69 2.40 -23.49 0.52
N ARG A 70 1.48 -22.85 1.25
CA ARG A 70 0.34 -23.54 1.88
C ARG A 70 -0.56 -24.20 0.84
N GLN A 71 -0.87 -23.54 -0.26
CA GLN A 71 -1.65 -24.14 -1.35
C GLN A 71 -0.91 -25.30 -2.02
N ALA A 72 0.40 -25.19 -2.21
CA ALA A 72 1.22 -26.29 -2.73
C ALA A 72 1.22 -27.49 -1.77
N ASP A 73 1.37 -27.25 -0.46
CA ASP A 73 1.30 -28.30 0.56
C ASP A 73 -0.08 -28.96 0.64
N ILE A 74 -1.16 -28.18 0.55
CA ILE A 74 -2.54 -28.69 0.51
C ILE A 74 -2.75 -29.52 -0.76
N SER A 75 -2.28 -29.03 -1.91
CA SER A 75 -2.38 -29.73 -3.20
C SER A 75 -1.59 -31.05 -3.21
N GLN A 76 -0.41 -31.09 -2.57
CA GLN A 76 0.37 -32.32 -2.43
C GLN A 76 -0.29 -33.33 -1.49
N ARG A 77 -0.85 -32.88 -0.36
CA ARG A 77 -1.55 -33.75 0.61
C ARG A 77 -2.84 -34.36 0.09
N GLN A 78 -3.48 -33.73 -0.91
CA GLN A 78 -4.75 -34.20 -1.47
C GLN A 78 -4.61 -34.85 -2.86
N SER A 79 -3.38 -35.02 -3.35
CA SER A 79 -3.15 -35.78 -4.58
C SER A 79 -3.31 -37.28 -4.30
N TYR A 80 -4.47 -37.81 -4.65
CA TYR A 80 -4.72 -39.24 -4.60
C TYR A 80 -3.96 -39.92 -5.75
N THR A 81 -3.25 -41.00 -5.43
CA THR A 81 -2.61 -41.86 -6.43
C THR A 81 -3.29 -43.22 -6.43
N VAL A 82 -3.28 -43.90 -7.59
CA VAL A 82 -3.92 -45.21 -7.77
C VAL A 82 -3.40 -46.24 -6.75
N GLU A 83 -2.09 -46.24 -6.51
CA GLU A 83 -1.43 -47.19 -5.62
C GLU A 83 -1.75 -46.94 -4.13
N ALA A 84 -1.86 -45.66 -3.73
CA ALA A 84 -2.28 -45.31 -2.37
C ALA A 84 -3.73 -45.74 -2.10
N LEU A 85 -4.63 -45.53 -3.07
CA LEU A 85 -6.03 -45.93 -2.98
C LEU A 85 -6.22 -47.45 -2.98
N LYS A 86 -5.48 -48.20 -3.78
CA LYS A 86 -5.50 -49.68 -3.76
C LYS A 86 -4.97 -50.26 -2.45
N LYS A 87 -4.00 -49.59 -1.82
CA LYS A 87 -3.47 -49.99 -0.51
C LYS A 87 -4.49 -49.75 0.61
N GLN A 88 -5.25 -48.66 0.52
CA GLN A 88 -6.26 -48.28 1.51
C GLN A 88 -7.57 -49.06 1.33
N TYR A 89 -7.98 -49.32 0.09
CA TYR A 89 -9.19 -50.05 -0.26
C TYR A 89 -8.86 -51.25 -1.15
N LYS A 90 -9.17 -52.45 -0.65
CA LYS A 90 -8.86 -53.70 -1.35
C LYS A 90 -9.61 -53.86 -2.68
N THR A 91 -10.76 -53.21 -2.84
CA THR A 91 -11.54 -53.25 -4.07
C THR A 91 -12.01 -51.86 -4.51
N LEU A 92 -12.17 -51.69 -5.83
CA LEU A 92 -12.73 -50.46 -6.41
C LEU A 92 -14.16 -50.21 -5.92
N LYS A 93 -14.93 -51.27 -5.67
CA LYS A 93 -16.30 -51.16 -5.19
C LYS A 93 -16.36 -50.55 -3.79
N ASP A 94 -15.44 -50.94 -2.91
CA ASP A 94 -15.34 -50.40 -1.55
C ASP A 94 -14.91 -48.93 -1.56
N ALA A 95 -13.92 -48.58 -2.38
CA ALA A 95 -13.50 -47.19 -2.56
C ALA A 95 -14.65 -46.32 -3.09
N LYS A 96 -15.36 -46.79 -4.12
CA LYS A 96 -16.53 -46.08 -4.66
C LYS A 96 -17.63 -45.88 -3.64
N ALA A 97 -17.89 -46.88 -2.80
CA ALA A 97 -18.87 -46.76 -1.73
C ALA A 97 -18.44 -45.74 -0.67
N HIS A 98 -17.15 -45.70 -0.33
CA HIS A 98 -16.61 -44.75 0.65
C HIS A 98 -16.70 -43.29 0.17
N PHE A 99 -16.34 -43.02 -1.08
CA PHE A 99 -16.39 -41.66 -1.64
C PHE A 99 -17.75 -41.31 -2.25
N ASN A 100 -18.66 -42.28 -2.36
CA ASN A 100 -19.94 -42.16 -3.03
C ASN A 100 -19.82 -41.65 -4.49
N LEU A 101 -18.74 -42.06 -5.19
CA LEU A 101 -18.42 -41.63 -6.55
C LEU A 101 -18.64 -42.75 -7.58
N LYS A 102 -19.10 -42.34 -8.78
CA LYS A 102 -19.28 -43.24 -9.93
C LYS A 102 -18.03 -43.21 -10.81
N ALA A 103 -17.16 -44.20 -10.61
CA ALA A 103 -15.99 -44.43 -11.46
C ALA A 103 -16.02 -45.82 -12.12
N ASN A 104 -15.50 -45.91 -13.34
CA ASN A 104 -15.42 -47.17 -14.10
C ASN A 104 -14.03 -47.84 -14.01
N SER A 105 -13.03 -47.12 -13.51
CA SER A 105 -11.68 -47.61 -13.28
C SER A 105 -11.02 -46.85 -12.11
N TRP A 106 -9.90 -47.35 -11.61
CA TRP A 106 -9.17 -46.68 -10.53
C TRP A 106 -8.61 -45.33 -10.96
N GLU A 107 -8.19 -45.21 -12.21
CA GLU A 107 -7.69 -43.97 -12.81
C GLU A 107 -8.81 -42.94 -12.90
N ALA A 108 -10.02 -43.36 -13.30
CA ALA A 108 -11.19 -42.48 -13.33
C ALA A 108 -11.59 -42.00 -11.92
N LEU A 109 -11.48 -42.87 -10.90
CA LEU A 109 -11.77 -42.53 -9.51
C LEU A 109 -10.74 -41.54 -8.95
N VAL A 110 -9.45 -41.78 -9.21
CA VAL A 110 -8.35 -40.89 -8.83
C VAL A 110 -8.51 -39.53 -9.49
N ASN A 111 -8.77 -39.50 -10.79
CA ASN A 111 -8.97 -38.25 -11.51
C ASN A 111 -10.18 -37.49 -10.95
N GLN A 112 -11.30 -38.16 -10.67
CA GLN A 112 -12.46 -37.55 -10.03
C GLN A 112 -12.12 -36.97 -8.66
N LEU A 113 -11.43 -37.73 -7.80
CA LEU A 113 -11.03 -37.25 -6.47
C LEU A 113 -10.08 -36.06 -6.57
N ASN A 114 -9.08 -36.11 -7.45
CA ASN A 114 -8.15 -35.02 -7.66
C ASN A 114 -8.86 -33.78 -8.24
N THR A 115 -9.83 -33.94 -9.15
CA THR A 115 -10.63 -32.82 -9.67
C THR A 115 -11.58 -32.22 -8.65
N LEU A 116 -12.22 -33.03 -7.81
CA LEU A 116 -13.09 -32.57 -6.73
C LEU A 116 -12.29 -31.88 -5.63
N SER A 117 -11.08 -32.37 -5.36
CA SER A 117 -10.17 -31.72 -4.41
C SER A 117 -9.69 -30.34 -4.90
N LEU A 118 -9.64 -30.13 -6.22
CA LEU A 118 -9.34 -28.84 -6.84
C LEU A 118 -10.56 -27.88 -6.91
N GLN A 119 -11.77 -28.38 -6.68
CA GLN A 119 -13.04 -27.63 -6.79
C GLN A 119 -13.77 -27.48 -5.45
N SER A 120 -13.09 -27.15 -4.36
CA SER A 120 -13.77 -26.61 -3.17
C SER A 120 -13.75 -25.08 -3.22
N PRO A 121 -14.69 -24.42 -3.92
CA PRO A 121 -14.90 -22.99 -3.78
C PRO A 121 -15.67 -22.73 -2.49
N ILE A 122 -15.20 -21.72 -1.77
CA ILE A 122 -15.90 -21.00 -0.70
C ILE A 122 -17.33 -20.64 -1.17
N GLY A 123 -18.39 -21.00 -0.40
CA GLY A 123 -19.73 -20.39 -0.51
C GLY A 123 -20.97 -21.22 -0.03
N GLU A 124 -21.48 -20.88 1.17
CA GLU A 124 -22.90 -20.89 1.68
C GLU A 124 -23.76 -22.19 1.76
N ASP A 125 -24.15 -22.67 2.97
CA ASP A 125 -25.35 -22.28 3.78
C ASP A 125 -25.79 -23.35 4.85
N SER A 126 -25.85 -22.94 6.14
CA SER A 126 -26.57 -23.47 7.34
C SER A 126 -26.27 -24.87 7.97
N PRO A 127 -26.64 -25.16 9.26
CA PRO A 127 -26.20 -24.56 10.54
C PRO A 127 -25.65 -25.59 11.57
N GLN A 128 -24.51 -25.28 12.24
CA GLN A 128 -23.97 -25.71 13.58
C GLN A 128 -24.18 -27.18 14.09
N PRO A 129 -23.18 -27.86 14.72
CA PRO A 129 -22.55 -27.34 15.94
C PRO A 129 -21.04 -27.62 16.15
N SER A 130 -20.37 -26.59 16.67
CA SER A 130 -19.39 -26.66 17.77
C SER A 130 -18.33 -27.77 17.75
N GLN A 131 -17.16 -27.54 17.12
CA GLN A 131 -15.88 -27.96 17.73
C GLN A 131 -14.77 -26.92 17.48
N ASN A 132 -14.37 -26.31 18.59
CA ASN A 132 -13.13 -25.58 18.87
C ASN A 132 -12.08 -25.56 17.76
N LEU A 133 -11.91 -24.40 17.11
CA LEU A 133 -10.62 -23.96 16.63
C LEU A 133 -10.45 -22.49 17.03
N ASN A 134 -9.43 -22.24 17.84
CA ASN A 134 -8.86 -20.93 18.13
C ASN A 134 -8.40 -20.27 16.82
N GLY A 135 -9.35 -19.74 16.05
CA GLY A 135 -9.08 -18.75 15.03
C GLY A 135 -8.83 -17.44 15.76
N LYS A 136 -7.56 -17.16 16.05
CA LYS A 136 -7.10 -15.81 16.34
C LYS A 136 -7.56 -14.98 15.14
N GLN A 137 -8.67 -14.25 15.28
CA GLN A 137 -8.99 -13.14 14.39
C GLN A 137 -7.77 -12.25 14.42
N VAL A 138 -6.95 -12.35 13.38
CA VAL A 138 -5.89 -11.39 13.14
C VAL A 138 -6.66 -10.13 12.78
N ASN A 139 -6.64 -9.19 13.72
CA ASN A 139 -7.17 -7.86 13.55
C ASN A 139 -6.36 -7.17 12.44
N ASN A 140 -6.70 -7.42 11.18
CA ASN A 140 -6.09 -6.72 10.04
C ASN A 140 -6.39 -5.21 10.10
N HIS A 141 -7.29 -4.76 10.98
CA HIS A 141 -7.55 -3.34 11.21
C HIS A 141 -6.43 -2.60 11.97
N THR A 142 -5.59 -3.28 12.75
CA THR A 142 -4.53 -2.62 13.54
C THR A 142 -3.22 -2.38 12.78
N GLU A 143 -2.98 -3.06 11.66
CA GLU A 143 -1.75 -2.88 10.86
C GLU A 143 -1.89 -1.79 9.80
N PHE A 144 -3.06 -1.63 9.17
CA PHE A 144 -3.33 -0.47 8.31
C PHE A 144 -3.37 0.86 9.09
N GLU A 145 -3.69 0.83 10.39
CA GLU A 145 -3.58 2.00 11.26
C GLU A 145 -2.15 2.54 11.38
N ARG A 146 -1.12 1.71 11.11
CA ARG A 146 0.29 2.12 11.12
C ARG A 146 0.75 2.78 9.80
N LEU A 147 -0.07 2.77 8.75
CA LEU A 147 0.21 3.43 7.48
C LEU A 147 -0.33 4.87 7.42
N ALA A 148 -0.99 5.34 8.48
CA ALA A 148 -1.46 6.72 8.58
C ALA A 148 -0.28 7.68 8.77
N VAL A 149 0.08 8.41 7.70
CA VAL A 149 1.09 9.47 7.75
C VAL A 149 0.42 10.76 8.24
N PHE A 150 0.79 11.19 9.45
CA PHE A 150 0.34 12.46 9.99
C PHE A 150 1.14 13.61 9.36
N LEU A 151 0.45 14.46 8.61
CA LEU A 151 1.05 15.66 8.04
C LEU A 151 1.17 16.75 9.10
N GLU A 152 2.25 17.53 9.05
CA GLU A 152 2.37 18.73 9.88
C GLU A 152 1.24 19.74 9.55
N PRO A 153 0.81 20.58 10.51
CA PRO A 153 -0.35 21.46 10.35
C PRO A 153 -0.28 22.37 9.12
N ASP A 154 0.91 22.84 8.80
CA ASP A 154 1.19 23.74 7.69
C ASP A 154 0.98 23.01 6.34
N VAL A 155 1.34 21.73 6.27
CA VAL A 155 1.19 20.87 5.10
C VAL A 155 -0.25 20.41 4.96
N ALA A 156 -0.91 20.09 6.08
CA ALA A 156 -2.33 19.77 6.12
C ALA A 156 -3.21 20.94 5.64
N GLN A 157 -2.78 22.20 5.83
CA GLN A 157 -3.46 23.37 5.27
C GLN A 157 -3.34 23.45 3.74
N MET A 158 -2.20 23.04 3.16
CA MET A 158 -2.03 22.98 1.71
C MET A 158 -2.79 21.81 1.06
N PHE A 159 -2.96 20.72 1.79
CA PHE A 159 -3.69 19.53 1.34
C PHE A 159 -4.81 19.18 2.33
N PRO A 160 -5.92 19.94 2.31
CA PRO A 160 -6.98 19.84 3.32
C PRO A 160 -7.78 18.53 3.25
N THR A 161 -7.66 17.78 2.15
CA THR A 161 -8.33 16.50 1.96
C THR A 161 -7.33 15.39 1.66
N SER A 162 -7.65 14.17 2.09
CA SER A 162 -6.87 12.96 1.76
C SER A 162 -6.80 12.71 0.25
N GLU A 163 -7.82 13.11 -0.51
CA GLU A 163 -7.85 13.02 -1.97
C GLU A 163 -6.76 13.89 -2.62
N ALA A 164 -6.54 15.12 -2.14
CA ALA A 164 -5.50 16.00 -2.66
C ALA A 164 -4.09 15.46 -2.41
N VAL A 165 -3.87 14.85 -1.25
CA VAL A 165 -2.60 14.17 -0.91
C VAL A 165 -2.36 12.98 -1.83
N ASN A 166 -3.39 12.15 -2.04
CA ASN A 166 -3.27 10.96 -2.88
C ASN A 166 -2.99 11.30 -4.35
N GLU A 167 -3.61 12.35 -4.89
CA GLU A 167 -3.34 12.79 -6.25
C GLU A 167 -1.93 13.39 -6.40
N ALA A 168 -1.44 14.12 -5.40
CA ALA A 168 -0.06 14.62 -5.39
C ALA A 168 0.95 13.46 -5.37
N LEU A 169 0.71 12.44 -4.54
CA LEU A 169 1.55 11.23 -4.48
C LEU A 169 1.52 10.46 -5.81
N ARG A 170 0.34 10.25 -6.40
CA ARG A 170 0.20 9.61 -7.72
C ARG A 170 0.90 10.37 -8.82
N PHE A 171 0.82 11.70 -8.80
CA PHE A 171 1.53 12.55 -9.75
C PHE A 171 3.04 12.39 -9.61
N LEU A 172 3.55 12.38 -8.37
CA LEU A 172 4.97 12.25 -8.07
C LEU A 172 5.52 10.89 -8.52
N ILE A 173 4.78 9.80 -8.26
CA ILE A 173 5.08 8.46 -8.78
C ILE A 173 5.12 8.48 -10.31
N ARG A 174 4.09 9.05 -10.96
CA ARG A 174 4.03 9.13 -12.43
C ARG A 174 5.21 9.88 -13.04
N VAL A 175 5.63 10.98 -12.42
CA VAL A 175 6.80 11.77 -12.86
C VAL A 175 8.09 10.99 -12.64
N ALA A 176 8.26 10.36 -11.48
CA ALA A 176 9.44 9.55 -11.19
C ALA A 176 9.56 8.34 -12.13
N SER A 177 8.46 7.61 -12.38
CA SER A 177 8.44 6.47 -13.30
C SER A 177 8.75 6.86 -14.75
N LYS A 178 8.31 8.03 -15.20
CA LYS A 178 8.68 8.56 -16.53
C LYS A 178 10.16 8.92 -16.66
N ASN A 179 10.80 9.33 -15.56
CA ASN A 179 12.23 9.67 -15.56
C ASN A 179 13.14 8.44 -15.45
N LEU A 180 12.64 7.30 -14.97
CA LEU A 180 13.38 6.02 -14.97
C LEU A 180 13.38 5.30 -16.32
N SER A 181 12.53 5.71 -17.27
CA SER A 181 12.41 5.12 -18.61
C SER A 181 13.23 5.84 -19.70
N LEU A 182 14.24 6.63 -19.32
CA LEU A 182 15.22 7.28 -20.18
C LEU A 182 16.61 6.72 -19.89
#